data_AF-A0AAV8XXJ7-F1
#
_entry.id   AF-A0AAV8XXJ7-F1
#
_cell.length_a   1.000
_cell.length_b   1.000
_cell.length_c   1.000
_cell.angle_alpha   90.00
_cell.angle_beta   90.00
_cell.angle_gamma   90.00
#
_symmetry.space_group_name_H-M   'P 1'
#
loop_
_entity.id
_entity.type
_entity.pdbx_description
1 polymer ?
#
loop_
_entity_poly.entity_id
_entity_poly.type
_entity_poly.pdbx_seq_one_letter_code
_entity_poly.pdbx_strand_id
1 'polypeptide(L)'
;MTYCPYAERTRLVLKAKGIPHDIVNINLTEKPEWYFKIHPEVWAGKVPALLDGDKVVIESLDISDYLDEKYPENPPVLRRCGSEEEGQGADPEDRTGDGRLRQNTVLERGENTRRMGGGVPAASAGVRGRASQKGNPPSLAATSLEWWVDYMLWPWSERRGAIRLKLGTKLPYKEDQLTHLHKWQETMAEQPLVAEIAIPPETFYKLVEARLKGITVDYDNL
;
A
#
# COMPACT_ATOMS: atom_id res chain seq x y z
N MET A 1 3.86 9.03 -12.54
CA MET A 1 2.54 9.68 -12.35
C MET A 1 2.25 9.82 -10.86
N THR A 2 1.89 11.03 -10.43
CA THR A 2 1.58 11.35 -9.02
C THR A 2 0.36 10.59 -8.51
N TYR A 3 -0.63 10.38 -9.38
CA TYR A 3 -1.96 9.89 -9.00
C TYR A 3 -2.10 8.36 -8.90
N CYS A 4 -1.02 7.58 -9.08
CA CYS A 4 -1.10 6.12 -9.03
C CYS A 4 -1.16 5.63 -7.57
N PRO A 5 -2.19 4.86 -7.16
CA PRO A 5 -2.29 4.35 -5.80
C PRO A 5 -1.16 3.37 -5.46
N TYR A 6 -0.70 2.58 -6.44
CA TYR A 6 0.42 1.65 -6.22
C TYR A 6 1.75 2.40 -6.01
N ALA A 7 1.98 3.50 -6.73
CA ALA A 7 3.19 4.31 -6.54
C ALA A 7 3.14 5.11 -5.24
N GLU A 8 1.94 5.50 -4.79
CA GLU A 8 1.72 6.14 -3.50
C GLU A 8 2.09 5.24 -2.32
N ARG A 9 1.82 3.93 -2.39
CA ARG A 9 2.34 2.96 -1.39
C ARG A 9 3.85 3.10 -1.21
N THR A 10 4.59 3.05 -2.32
CA THR A 10 6.05 3.18 -2.29
C THR A 10 6.50 4.52 -1.72
N ARG A 11 5.82 5.63 -2.08
CA ARG A 11 6.12 6.95 -1.51
C ARG A 11 5.87 7.00 0.00
N LEU A 12 4.77 6.40 0.48
CA LEU A 12 4.48 6.28 1.91
C LEU A 12 5.59 5.52 2.63
N VAL A 13 6.03 4.38 2.11
CA VAL A 13 7.09 3.56 2.71
C VAL A 13 8.41 4.32 2.75
N LEU A 14 8.82 4.92 1.63
CA LEU A 14 10.06 5.70 1.55
C LEU A 14 10.07 6.85 2.58
N LYS A 15 8.96 7.56 2.72
CA LYS A 15 8.81 8.64 3.71
C LYS A 15 8.75 8.14 5.15
N ALA A 16 7.98 7.09 5.42
CA ALA A 16 7.87 6.51 6.77
C ALA A 16 9.24 6.01 7.27
N LYS A 17 10.06 5.47 6.36
CA LYS A 17 11.44 5.07 6.66
C LYS A 17 12.44 6.24 6.63
N GLY A 18 12.05 7.44 6.21
CA GLY A 18 12.97 8.58 6.11
C GLY A 18 14.12 8.36 5.11
N ILE A 19 13.91 7.55 4.07
CA ILE A 19 14.94 7.21 3.09
C ILE A 19 15.08 8.38 2.08
N PRO A 20 16.26 8.96 1.89
CA PRO A 20 16.48 9.95 0.83
C PRO A 20 16.24 9.32 -0.55
N HIS A 21 15.41 9.97 -1.38
CA HIS A 21 15.04 9.45 -2.69
C HIS A 21 14.61 10.57 -3.63
N ASP A 22 14.73 10.32 -4.93
CA ASP A 22 14.18 11.16 -5.98
C ASP A 22 12.90 10.55 -6.56
N ILE A 23 11.93 11.40 -6.87
CA ILE A 23 10.67 10.97 -7.51
C ILE A 23 10.70 11.38 -8.98
N VAL A 24 10.74 10.40 -9.87
CA VAL A 24 10.63 10.62 -11.32
C VAL A 24 9.21 10.26 -11.78
N ASN A 25 8.45 11.28 -12.17
CA ASN A 25 7.08 11.08 -12.64
C ASN A 25 7.04 10.66 -14.12
N ILE A 26 6.50 9.47 -14.37
CA ILE A 26 6.24 8.96 -15.73
C ILE A 26 4.82 9.31 -16.18
N ASN A 27 4.68 9.84 -17.40
CA ASN A 27 3.42 9.93 -18.12
C ASN A 27 3.02 8.53 -18.62
N LEU A 28 1.88 8.00 -18.15
CA LEU A 28 1.45 6.64 -18.52
C LEU A 28 0.71 6.57 -19.85
N THR A 29 0.28 7.71 -20.40
CA THR A 29 -0.32 7.78 -21.74
C THR A 29 0.77 7.76 -22.80
N GLU A 30 1.81 8.57 -22.58
CA GLU A 30 2.98 8.69 -23.47
C GLU A 30 4.24 8.38 -22.69
N LYS A 31 4.59 7.09 -22.61
CA LYS A 31 5.74 6.63 -21.83
C LYS A 31 7.03 6.93 -22.58
N PRO A 32 8.05 7.51 -21.92
CA PRO A 32 9.32 7.77 -22.57
C PRO A 32 10.08 6.46 -22.80
N GLU A 33 10.78 6.37 -23.94
CA GLU A 33 11.45 5.14 -24.38
C GLU A 33 12.48 4.61 -23.37
N TRP A 34 13.20 5.51 -22.70
CA TRP A 34 14.19 5.14 -21.68
C TRP A 34 13.57 4.39 -20.50
N TYR A 35 12.29 4.60 -20.21
CA TYR A 35 11.62 3.95 -19.08
C TYR A 35 11.49 2.44 -19.29
N PHE A 36 11.40 1.99 -20.55
CA PHE A 36 11.33 0.56 -20.86
C PHE A 36 12.63 -0.19 -20.57
N LYS A 37 13.75 0.51 -20.38
CA LYS A 37 15.00 -0.09 -19.90
C LYS A 37 14.94 -0.43 -18.40
N ILE A 38 14.09 0.27 -17.65
CA ILE A 38 13.90 0.05 -16.22
C ILE A 38 12.75 -0.94 -16.03
N HIS A 39 11.58 -0.64 -16.59
CA HIS A 39 10.42 -1.52 -16.53
C HIS A 39 10.07 -2.01 -17.95
N PRO A 40 10.43 -3.26 -18.31
CA PRO A 40 10.29 -3.73 -19.68
C PRO A 40 8.88 -3.56 -20.25
N GLU A 41 8.82 -3.27 -21.55
CA GLU A 41 7.57 -3.10 -22.29
C GLU A 41 6.72 -4.37 -22.30
N VAL A 42 7.35 -5.55 -22.25
CA VAL A 42 6.65 -6.85 -22.11
C VAL A 42 5.78 -6.91 -20.85
N TRP A 43 6.08 -6.10 -19.83
CA TRP A 43 5.29 -5.95 -18.60
C TRP A 43 4.46 -4.65 -18.60
N ALA A 44 4.28 -4.05 -19.77
CA ALA A 44 3.55 -2.81 -20.05
C ALA A 44 4.12 -1.54 -19.41
N GLY A 45 5.38 -1.51 -18.94
CA GLY A 45 5.99 -0.30 -18.36
C GLY A 45 5.13 0.34 -17.25
N LYS A 46 4.82 -0.42 -16.19
CA LYS A 46 3.97 0.02 -15.09
C LYS A 46 4.77 0.74 -14.02
N VAL A 47 4.08 1.50 -13.16
CA VAL A 47 4.64 2.14 -11.97
C VAL A 47 4.00 1.54 -10.71
N PRO A 48 4.69 1.47 -9.56
CA PRO A 48 6.05 1.97 -9.30
C PRO A 48 7.17 1.06 -9.84
N ALA A 49 8.33 1.66 -10.05
CA ALA A 49 9.62 0.98 -10.23
C ALA A 49 10.65 1.74 -9.39
N LEU A 50 11.41 1.04 -8.57
CA LEU A 50 12.51 1.57 -7.78
C LEU A 50 13.83 1.24 -8.48
N LEU A 51 14.64 2.28 -8.70
CA LEU A 51 16.00 2.13 -9.18
C LEU A 51 16.95 2.41 -8.00
N ASP A 52 17.72 1.40 -7.61
CA ASP A 52 18.74 1.48 -6.58
C ASP A 52 20.11 1.13 -7.17
N GLY A 53 20.87 2.17 -7.56
CA GLY A 53 22.07 1.99 -8.39
C GLY A 53 21.69 1.30 -9.70
N ASP A 54 22.26 0.12 -9.95
CA ASP A 54 21.96 -0.69 -11.13
C ASP A 54 20.81 -1.69 -10.92
N LYS A 55 20.29 -1.81 -9.68
CA LYS A 55 19.21 -2.74 -9.34
C LYS A 55 17.86 -2.10 -9.60
N VAL A 56 17.01 -2.80 -10.34
CA VAL A 56 15.59 -2.44 -10.50
C VAL A 56 14.72 -3.37 -9.66
N VAL A 57 13.82 -2.78 -8.87
CA VAL A 57 12.76 -3.49 -8.15
C VAL A 57 11.41 -2.96 -8.63
N ILE A 58 10.55 -3.84 -9.09
CA ILE A 58 9.20 -3.53 -9.58
C ILE A 58 8.16 -4.12 -8.64
N GLU A 59 6.89 -3.78 -8.84
CA GLU A 59 5.75 -4.13 -7.96
C GLU A 59 5.77 -3.41 -6.60
N SER A 60 4.64 -2.79 -6.22
CA SER A 60 4.60 -1.90 -5.04
C SER A 60 4.90 -2.63 -3.72
N LEU A 61 4.51 -3.90 -3.62
CA LEU A 61 4.69 -4.70 -2.40
C LEU A 61 6.13 -5.20 -2.30
N ASP A 62 6.66 -5.77 -3.39
CA ASP A 62 8.05 -6.22 -3.47
C ASP A 62 9.04 -5.08 -3.22
N ILE A 63 8.76 -3.86 -3.71
CA ILE A 63 9.53 -2.67 -3.37
C ILE A 63 9.47 -2.37 -1.87
N SER A 64 8.30 -2.53 -1.24
CA SER A 64 8.15 -2.28 0.20
C SER A 64 8.95 -3.29 1.01
N ASP A 65 8.86 -4.57 0.66
CA ASP A 65 9.65 -5.66 1.28
C ASP A 65 11.15 -5.40 1.13
N TYR A 66 11.58 -5.05 -0.09
CA TYR A 66 12.98 -4.75 -0.38
C TYR A 66 13.52 -3.55 0.41
N LEU A 67 12.76 -2.46 0.52
CA LEU A 67 13.16 -1.29 1.30
C LEU A 67 13.27 -1.61 2.79
N ASP A 68 12.41 -2.50 3.29
CA ASP A 68 12.46 -2.91 4.69
C ASP A 68 13.66 -3.82 4.99
N GLU A 69 14.00 -4.73 4.07
CA GLU A 69 15.21 -5.56 4.18
C GLU A 69 16.50 -4.76 4.04
N LYS A 70 16.52 -3.74 3.17
CA LYS A 70 17.72 -2.94 2.89
C LYS A 70 18.03 -1.92 4.00
N TYR A 71 17.01 -1.37 4.64
CA TYR A 71 17.16 -0.34 5.68
C TYR A 71 16.53 -0.82 7.01
N PRO A 72 17.12 -1.84 7.66
CA PRO A 72 16.61 -2.41 8.91
C PRO A 72 16.74 -1.47 10.11
N GLU A 73 17.63 -0.48 10.05
CA GLU A 73 17.86 0.54 11.08
C GLU A 73 16.76 1.61 11.12
N ASN A 74 16.02 1.77 10.02
CA ASN A 74 14.87 2.65 9.94
C ASN A 74 13.65 1.91 10.48
N PRO A 75 12.62 2.62 10.99
CA PRO A 75 11.43 1.97 11.55
C PRO A 75 10.92 0.89 10.58
N PRO A 76 10.74 -0.35 11.04
CA PRO A 76 10.31 -1.43 10.17
C PRO A 76 8.90 -1.09 9.69
N VAL A 77 8.73 -1.06 8.38
CA VAL A 77 7.41 -0.88 7.77
C VAL A 77 6.76 -2.25 7.65
N LEU A 78 7.47 -3.37 7.74
CA LEU A 78 6.91 -4.71 7.79
C LEU A 78 7.39 -5.44 9.04
N ARG A 79 6.49 -6.08 9.81
CA ARG A 79 6.90 -7.22 10.63
C ARG A 79 6.67 -8.48 9.82
N ARG A 80 7.72 -9.26 9.54
CA ARG A 80 7.55 -10.60 8.97
C ARG A 80 6.57 -11.37 9.84
N CYS A 81 5.46 -11.82 9.24
CA CYS A 81 4.55 -12.75 9.89
C CYS A 81 5.32 -14.08 10.04
N GLY A 82 5.88 -14.32 11.23
CA GLY A 82 6.64 -15.52 11.55
C GLY A 82 8.15 -15.37 11.39
N SER A 83 8.81 -14.83 12.41
CA SER A 83 10.06 -15.39 12.91
C SER A 83 10.01 -15.18 14.42
N GLU A 84 9.98 -16.29 15.15
CA GLU A 84 9.96 -16.33 16.60
C GLU A 84 11.07 -15.45 17.17
N GLU A 85 10.79 -14.84 18.31
CA GLU A 85 11.83 -14.27 19.16
C GLU A 85 12.74 -15.44 19.58
N GLU A 86 13.88 -15.63 18.91
CA GLU A 86 15.03 -16.33 19.51
C GLU A 86 15.57 -15.46 20.64
N GLY A 87 14.82 -15.44 21.74
CA GLY A 87 15.15 -14.84 23.01
C GLY A 87 15.01 -15.91 24.09
N GLN A 88 16.10 -16.65 24.30
CA GLN A 88 16.41 -17.46 25.50
C GLN A 88 15.57 -18.74 25.70
N GLY A 89 16.03 -19.83 25.08
CA GLY A 89 15.64 -21.20 25.46
C GLY A 89 15.77 -22.21 24.33
N ALA A 90 16.93 -22.35 23.69
CA ALA A 90 17.15 -23.39 22.70
C ALA A 90 17.41 -24.73 23.39
N ASP A 91 16.46 -25.67 23.25
CA ASP A 91 16.63 -27.09 23.55
C ASP A 91 17.47 -27.73 22.41
N PRO A 92 18.52 -28.53 22.67
CA PRO A 92 19.55 -28.82 21.67
C PRO A 92 19.19 -29.82 20.56
N GLU A 93 17.96 -30.35 20.50
CA GLU A 93 17.67 -31.53 19.66
C GLU A 93 16.89 -31.29 18.37
N ASP A 94 16.40 -30.08 18.07
CA ASP A 94 15.65 -29.85 16.82
C ASP A 94 16.50 -29.21 15.69
N ARG A 95 17.65 -29.84 15.39
CA ARG A 95 18.42 -29.59 14.17
C ARG A 95 18.14 -30.69 13.15
N THR A 96 16.97 -30.64 12.48
CA THR A 96 16.78 -31.46 11.27
C THR A 96 15.80 -30.87 10.27
N GLY A 97 16.34 -30.29 9.18
CA GLY A 97 15.64 -29.95 7.93
C GLY A 97 14.79 -28.67 8.02
N ASP A 98 14.84 -27.70 7.12
CA ASP A 98 15.12 -27.74 5.70
C ASP A 98 15.49 -26.32 5.25
N GLY A 99 16.78 -26.07 5.08
CA GLY A 99 17.35 -24.84 4.53
C GLY A 99 17.37 -24.84 3.00
N ARG A 100 16.27 -25.22 2.34
CA ARG A 100 16.13 -25.20 0.88
C ARG A 100 14.65 -25.19 0.48
N LEU A 101 14.03 -24.02 0.32
CA LEU A 101 13.00 -23.81 -0.72
C LEU A 101 12.50 -22.35 -0.73
N ARG A 102 13.23 -21.40 -1.35
CA ARG A 102 12.66 -20.17 -1.96
C ARG A 102 13.54 -19.61 -3.10
N GLN A 103 14.20 -20.49 -3.84
CA GLN A 103 14.53 -20.22 -5.24
C GLN A 103 13.56 -21.08 -6.06
N ASN A 104 12.83 -20.47 -6.99
CA ASN A 104 11.77 -21.04 -7.82
C ASN A 104 10.34 -20.86 -7.28
N THR A 105 9.81 -19.64 -7.42
CA THR A 105 8.39 -19.43 -7.82
C THR A 105 8.24 -18.05 -8.47
N VAL A 106 9.12 -17.76 -9.44
CA VAL A 106 8.80 -16.87 -10.56
C VAL A 106 8.44 -17.81 -11.68
N LEU A 107 7.16 -18.19 -11.76
CA LEU A 107 6.47 -18.83 -12.89
C LEU A 107 5.08 -19.23 -12.35
N GLU A 108 4.04 -18.93 -13.13
CA GLU A 108 2.62 -19.25 -12.87
C GLU A 108 1.82 -18.34 -11.91
N ARG A 109 1.58 -17.10 -12.34
CA ARG A 109 0.27 -16.45 -12.10
C ARG A 109 -0.26 -15.85 -13.40
N GLY A 110 -0.45 -16.71 -14.39
CA GLY A 110 -1.45 -16.53 -15.43
C GLY A 110 -2.76 -17.18 -14.96
N GLU A 111 -3.88 -16.51 -15.20
CA GLU A 111 -5.23 -17.09 -15.18
C GLU A 111 -5.82 -17.49 -13.82
N ASN A 112 -6.34 -16.53 -13.06
CA ASN A 112 -7.61 -16.77 -12.33
C ASN A 112 -8.37 -15.48 -12.00
N THR A 113 -8.92 -14.82 -13.03
CA THR A 113 -9.96 -13.80 -12.87
C THR A 113 -11.27 -14.33 -13.45
N ARG A 114 -11.92 -15.28 -12.76
CA ARG A 114 -13.33 -15.60 -12.95
C ARG A 114 -13.84 -16.35 -11.72
N ARG A 115 -14.88 -15.78 -11.11
CA ARG A 115 -15.71 -16.31 -10.00
C ARG A 115 -15.13 -16.17 -8.60
N MET A 116 -15.53 -15.10 -7.91
CA MET A 116 -15.93 -15.17 -6.50
C MET A 116 -17.06 -14.14 -6.27
N GLY A 117 -18.29 -14.56 -6.58
CA GLY A 117 -19.49 -14.03 -5.96
C GLY A 117 -20.00 -15.12 -5.01
N GLY A 118 -20.14 -14.80 -3.73
CA GLY A 118 -20.61 -15.73 -2.71
C GLY A 118 -20.34 -15.18 -1.31
N GLY A 119 -21.39 -15.03 -0.50
CA GLY A 119 -21.41 -14.26 0.74
C GLY A 119 -20.48 -14.74 1.86
N VAL A 120 -20.20 -13.82 2.78
CA VAL A 120 -19.45 -14.05 4.02
C VAL A 120 -20.46 -14.35 5.14
N PRO A 121 -20.37 -15.49 5.85
CA PRO A 121 -21.18 -15.72 7.04
C PRO A 121 -20.57 -14.98 8.24
N ALA A 122 -21.46 -14.40 9.06
CA ALA A 122 -21.13 -13.67 10.27
C ALA A 122 -20.48 -14.57 11.33
N ALA A 123 -19.35 -14.12 11.90
CA ALA A 123 -18.77 -14.67 13.11
C ALA A 123 -18.56 -13.53 14.11
N SER A 124 -19.48 -13.40 15.05
CA SER A 124 -19.39 -12.54 16.23
C SER A 124 -18.85 -13.35 17.41
N ALA A 125 -17.68 -13.02 17.95
CA ALA A 125 -17.30 -13.42 19.30
C ALA A 125 -16.12 -12.60 19.86
N GLY A 126 -16.44 -11.69 20.79
CA GLY A 126 -15.68 -11.42 22.02
C GLY A 126 -14.23 -10.94 21.93
N VAL A 127 -14.03 -9.62 21.94
CA VAL A 127 -12.78 -9.01 22.43
C VAL A 127 -13.09 -8.29 23.75
N ARG A 128 -12.58 -8.83 24.87
CA ARG A 128 -12.55 -8.14 26.17
C ARG A 128 -11.51 -7.03 26.11
N GLY A 129 -11.93 -5.82 26.44
CA GLY A 129 -11.09 -4.64 26.46
C GLY A 129 -9.92 -4.76 27.44
N ARG A 130 -8.74 -4.35 26.98
CA ARG A 130 -7.63 -3.95 27.86
C ARG A 130 -7.49 -2.43 27.76
N ALA A 131 -7.32 -1.83 28.94
CA ALA A 131 -7.34 -0.39 29.15
C ALA A 131 -6.25 0.33 28.34
N SER A 132 -6.66 1.45 27.76
CA SER A 132 -5.84 2.43 27.03
C SER A 132 -4.72 2.98 27.92
N GLN A 133 -3.47 2.78 27.50
CA GLN A 133 -2.38 3.67 27.90
C GLN A 133 -2.41 4.88 26.96
N LYS A 134 -2.42 6.07 27.58
CA LYS A 134 -2.46 7.38 26.91
C LYS A 134 -1.31 7.50 25.91
N GLY A 135 -1.63 7.64 24.62
CA GLY A 135 -0.65 8.01 23.60
C GLY A 135 -1.00 7.63 22.17
N ASN A 136 -1.65 6.48 21.93
CA ASN A 136 -1.85 5.99 20.56
C ASN A 136 -3.33 5.99 20.13
N PRO A 137 -3.66 6.57 18.96
CA PRO A 137 -4.98 6.44 18.36
C PRO A 137 -5.19 5.01 17.82
N PRO A 138 -6.43 4.58 17.58
CA PRO A 138 -6.71 3.21 17.15
C PRO A 138 -6.36 3.01 15.67
N SER A 139 -5.32 2.21 15.39
CA SER A 139 -5.08 1.59 14.08
C SER A 139 -6.05 0.40 13.90
N LEU A 140 -6.15 -0.14 12.67
CA LEU A 140 -6.82 -1.41 12.41
C LEU A 140 -6.08 -2.60 13.04
N ALA A 141 -4.79 -2.42 13.37
CA ALA A 141 -4.02 -3.26 14.29
C ALA A 141 -3.77 -2.50 15.61
N ALA A 142 -3.40 -3.16 16.71
CA ALA A 142 -3.42 -2.56 18.06
C ALA A 142 -2.07 -2.58 18.83
N THR A 143 -0.94 -2.84 18.16
CA THR A 143 0.42 -2.66 18.70
C THR A 143 1.41 -2.34 17.58
N SER A 144 2.54 -1.66 17.84
CA SER A 144 3.59 -1.10 16.92
C SER A 144 4.00 -1.87 15.63
N LEU A 145 3.50 -3.08 15.43
CA LEU A 145 3.21 -3.81 14.18
C LEU A 145 2.31 -3.08 13.14
N GLU A 146 1.86 -1.85 13.39
CA GLU A 146 0.53 -1.34 13.00
C GLU A 146 0.40 -0.71 11.60
N TRP A 147 1.37 0.11 11.17
CA TRP A 147 1.12 1.08 10.09
C TRP A 147 1.29 0.54 8.68
N TRP A 148 1.85 -0.67 8.52
CA TRP A 148 2.09 -1.26 7.19
C TRP A 148 0.80 -1.40 6.39
N VAL A 149 -0.15 -2.15 6.96
CA VAL A 149 -1.43 -2.46 6.34
C VAL A 149 -2.14 -1.15 6.05
N ASP A 150 -2.04 -0.21 7.00
CA ASP A 150 -2.62 1.11 6.89
C ASP A 150 -2.08 1.86 5.66
N TYR A 151 -0.75 1.91 5.44
CA TYR A 151 -0.16 2.51 4.23
C TYR A 151 -0.49 1.75 2.95
N MET A 152 -0.61 0.43 3.02
CA MET A 152 -0.97 -0.38 1.85
C MET A 152 -2.44 -0.21 1.45
N LEU A 153 -3.32 0.18 2.37
CA LEU A 153 -4.75 0.41 2.10
C LEU A 153 -5.08 1.89 1.90
N TRP A 154 -4.29 2.80 2.47
CA TRP A 154 -4.55 4.24 2.46
C TRP A 154 -4.85 4.82 1.07
N PRO A 155 -4.08 4.53 -0.01
CA PRO A 155 -4.31 5.15 -1.30
C PRO A 155 -5.74 4.93 -1.84
N TRP A 156 -6.36 3.79 -1.58
CA TRP A 156 -7.76 3.55 -1.99
C TRP A 156 -8.75 4.30 -1.10
N SER A 157 -8.43 4.41 0.18
CA SER A 157 -9.23 5.14 1.16
C SER A 157 -9.29 6.64 0.86
N GLU A 158 -8.14 7.25 0.55
CA GLU A 158 -8.01 8.65 0.15
C GLU A 158 -8.93 8.98 -1.05
N ARG A 159 -8.92 8.11 -2.06
CA ARG A 159 -9.65 8.29 -3.32
C ARG A 159 -11.17 8.22 -3.17
N ARG A 160 -11.69 7.78 -2.01
CA ARG A 160 -13.13 7.82 -1.69
C ARG A 160 -13.70 9.23 -1.80
N GLY A 161 -12.91 10.28 -1.52
CA GLY A 161 -13.34 11.68 -1.66
C GLY A 161 -13.89 11.98 -3.06
N ALA A 162 -13.21 11.51 -4.11
CA ALA A 162 -13.66 11.67 -5.49
C ALA A 162 -14.94 10.89 -5.81
N ILE A 163 -15.18 9.74 -5.16
CA ILE A 163 -16.43 8.99 -5.31
C ILE A 163 -17.61 9.80 -4.74
N ARG A 164 -17.40 10.49 -3.61
CA ARG A 164 -18.43 11.37 -3.01
C ARG A 164 -18.77 12.55 -3.92
N LEU A 165 -17.78 13.12 -4.61
CA LEU A 165 -17.98 14.17 -5.60
C LEU A 165 -18.80 13.66 -6.81
N LYS A 166 -18.54 12.43 -7.27
CA LYS A 166 -19.28 11.84 -8.39
C LYS A 166 -20.73 11.50 -8.05
N LEU A 167 -20.97 10.89 -6.88
CA LEU A 167 -22.28 10.36 -6.49
C LEU A 167 -23.16 11.37 -5.74
N GLY A 168 -22.67 12.60 -5.51
CA GLY A 168 -23.44 13.66 -4.86
C GLY A 168 -23.74 13.36 -3.38
N THR A 169 -22.69 13.17 -2.58
CA THR A 169 -22.67 12.87 -1.12
C THR A 169 -23.42 11.61 -0.64
N LYS A 170 -24.26 10.98 -1.45
CA LYS A 170 -24.93 9.71 -1.10
C LYS A 170 -24.10 8.50 -1.53
N LEU A 171 -23.35 7.94 -0.60
CA LEU A 171 -22.84 6.58 -0.74
C LEU A 171 -23.94 5.57 -0.37
N PRO A 172 -23.96 4.35 -0.94
CA PRO A 172 -25.05 3.38 -0.76
C PRO A 172 -24.99 2.64 0.59
N TYR A 173 -24.58 3.33 1.66
CA TYR A 173 -24.47 2.80 3.01
C TYR A 173 -24.84 3.89 4.03
N LYS A 174 -25.27 3.48 5.23
CA LYS A 174 -25.57 4.42 6.31
C LYS A 174 -24.29 4.81 7.08
N GLU A 175 -24.22 6.03 7.57
CA GLU A 175 -23.04 6.58 8.24
C GLU A 175 -22.62 5.77 9.49
N ASP A 176 -23.58 5.15 10.17
CA ASP A 176 -23.39 4.31 11.36
C ASP A 176 -22.86 2.90 11.05
N GLN A 177 -22.88 2.47 9.78
CA GLN A 177 -22.46 1.12 9.40
C GLN A 177 -20.94 0.96 9.30
N LEU A 178 -20.17 2.07 9.21
CA LEU A 178 -18.72 2.05 8.95
C LEU A 178 -17.91 2.88 9.96
N THR A 179 -18.37 2.98 11.21
CA THR A 179 -17.75 3.81 12.26
C THR A 179 -16.25 3.56 12.46
N HIS A 180 -15.83 2.29 12.46
CA HIS A 180 -14.41 1.94 12.61
C HIS A 180 -13.57 2.40 11.43
N LEU A 181 -14.10 2.26 10.20
CA LEU A 181 -13.42 2.69 8.99
C LEU A 181 -13.29 4.22 8.95
N HIS A 182 -14.33 4.94 9.37
CA HIS A 182 -14.32 6.40 9.42
C HIS A 182 -13.30 6.91 10.45
N LYS A 183 -13.27 6.31 11.63
CA LYS A 183 -12.27 6.64 12.65
C LYS A 183 -10.85 6.37 12.18
N TRP A 184 -10.62 5.22 11.53
CA TRP A 184 -9.32 4.90 10.92
C TRP A 184 -8.93 5.92 9.84
N GLN A 185 -9.88 6.32 8.99
CA GLN A 185 -9.66 7.34 7.97
C GLN A 185 -9.27 8.69 8.53
N GLU A 186 -9.98 9.17 9.56
CA GLU A 186 -9.66 10.40 10.26
C GLU A 186 -8.25 10.32 10.87
N THR A 187 -7.96 9.22 11.57
CA THR A 187 -6.66 8.97 12.19
C THR A 187 -5.52 8.97 11.16
N MET A 188 -5.72 8.35 10.00
CA MET A 188 -4.73 8.29 8.93
C MET A 188 -4.55 9.65 8.24
N ALA A 189 -5.63 10.41 8.03
CA ALA A 189 -5.57 11.75 7.46
C ALA A 189 -4.79 12.74 8.35
N GLU A 190 -4.84 12.55 9.68
CA GLU A 190 -4.09 13.36 10.65
C GLU A 190 -2.59 13.03 10.70
N GLN A 191 -2.15 11.90 10.13
CA GLN A 191 -0.73 11.54 10.11
C GLN A 191 0.06 12.54 9.25
N PRO A 192 1.11 13.19 9.77
CA PRO A 192 1.85 14.22 9.03
C PRO A 192 2.38 13.74 7.67
N LEU A 193 2.93 12.53 7.61
CA LEU A 193 3.48 11.96 6.37
C LEU A 193 2.39 11.68 5.32
N VAL A 194 1.18 11.34 5.77
CA VAL A 194 0.04 11.05 4.90
C VAL A 194 -0.51 12.36 4.36
N ALA A 195 -0.71 13.35 5.24
CA ALA A 195 -1.16 14.69 4.86
C ALA A 195 -0.22 15.37 3.86
N GLU A 196 1.10 15.16 3.99
CA GLU A 196 2.09 15.77 3.09
C GLU A 196 2.03 15.23 1.65
N ILE A 197 1.67 13.95 1.48
CA ILE A 197 1.55 13.35 0.14
C ILE A 197 0.12 13.36 -0.40
N ALA A 198 -0.83 13.84 0.41
CA ALA A 198 -2.24 13.69 0.16
C ALA A 198 -2.66 14.42 -1.12
N ILE A 199 -3.55 13.79 -1.88
CA ILE A 199 -4.08 14.35 -3.11
C ILE A 199 -5.49 14.91 -2.83
N PRO A 200 -5.74 16.21 -3.09
CA PRO A 200 -7.06 16.78 -2.92
C PRO A 200 -8.12 15.99 -3.72
N PRO A 201 -9.29 15.68 -3.13
CA PRO A 201 -10.35 14.94 -3.81
C PRO A 201 -10.78 15.55 -5.14
N GLU A 202 -10.79 16.89 -5.24
CA GLU A 202 -11.15 17.65 -6.43
C GLU A 202 -10.14 17.44 -7.55
N THR A 203 -8.84 17.49 -7.23
CA THR A 203 -7.75 17.24 -8.19
C THR A 203 -7.82 15.81 -8.72
N PHE A 204 -7.98 14.82 -7.82
CA PHE A 204 -8.13 13.43 -8.26
C PHE A 204 -9.42 13.21 -9.05
N TYR A 205 -10.51 13.91 -8.72
CA TYR A 205 -11.77 13.80 -9.45
C TYR A 205 -11.67 14.31 -10.88
N LYS A 206 -10.91 15.38 -11.17
CA LYS A 206 -10.64 15.82 -12.55
C LYS A 206 -10.01 14.70 -13.40
N LEU A 207 -9.04 13.97 -12.82
CA LEU A 207 -8.43 12.80 -13.45
C LEU A 207 -9.46 11.71 -13.76
N VAL A 208 -10.30 11.38 -12.77
CA VAL A 208 -11.38 10.39 -12.94
C VAL A 208 -12.35 10.83 -14.02
N GLU A 209 -12.74 12.10 -14.03
CA GLU A 209 -13.68 12.65 -15.00
C GLU A 209 -13.13 12.60 -16.42
N ALA A 210 -11.87 13.02 -16.62
CA ALA A 210 -11.20 12.94 -17.93
C ALA A 210 -11.14 11.49 -18.44
N ARG A 211 -10.80 10.53 -17.58
CA ARG A 211 -10.80 9.10 -17.92
C ARG A 211 -12.18 8.57 -18.30
N LEU A 212 -13.23 8.96 -17.56
CA LEU A 212 -14.61 8.56 -17.87
C LEU A 212 -15.10 9.15 -19.19
N LYS A 213 -14.65 10.35 -19.56
CA LYS A 213 -14.96 11.02 -20.83
C LYS A 213 -14.05 10.56 -21.98
N GLY A 214 -13.05 9.72 -21.73
CA GLY A 214 -12.08 9.29 -22.73
C GLY A 214 -11.15 10.41 -23.24
N ILE A 215 -10.96 11.46 -22.44
CA ILE A 215 -10.13 12.62 -22.79
C ILE A 215 -8.70 12.36 -22.34
N THR A 216 -7.73 12.77 -23.17
CA THR A 216 -6.32 12.75 -22.80
C THR A 216 -6.08 13.62 -21.56
N VAL A 217 -5.41 13.03 -20.57
CA VAL A 217 -5.13 13.71 -19.30
C VAL A 217 -3.79 14.42 -19.40
N ASP A 218 -3.80 15.73 -19.20
CA ASP A 218 -2.59 16.49 -18.90
C ASP A 218 -2.25 16.30 -17.42
N TYR A 219 -1.20 15.52 -17.14
CA TYR A 219 -0.80 15.21 -15.78
C TYR A 219 -0.09 16.36 -15.07
N ASP A 220 0.45 17.32 -15.82
CA ASP A 220 1.26 18.42 -15.27
C ASP A 220 0.39 19.60 -14.83
N ASN A 221 -0.82 19.74 -15.40
CA ASN A 221 -1.73 20.85 -15.15
C ASN A 221 -3.04 20.46 -14.40
N LEU A 222 -3.05 19.30 -13.72
CA LEU A 222 -4.23 18.75 -13.03
C LEU A 222 -4.57 19.46 -11.71
#